data_AF-A0A918AZX2-F1
#
_entry.id   AF-A0A918AZX2-F1
#
_cell.length_a   1.000
_cell.length_b   1.000
_cell.length_c   1.000
_cell.angle_alpha   90.00
_cell.angle_beta   90.00
_cell.angle_gamma   90.00
#
_symmetry.space_group_name_H-M   'P 1'
#
loop_
_entity.id
_entity.type
_entity.pdbx_description
1 polymer ?
#
loop_
_entity_poly.entity_id
_entity_poly.type
_entity_poly.pdbx_seq_one_letter_code
_entity_poly.pdbx_strand_id
1 'polypeptide(L)'
;MALTVVYAADTGHVVGALALTGAAAPVDAAALVGRALPLRVALGGGRTAILPLNAGELAVATVDEEPEVLTDPLAFAVELTAEGAPRPALLRLAEWGGGVALAADGLTVTVRVAAARPARVVALVSDDQDTRVLAGEIPAQQDRVKLPVTLAPGSTHGVLVLVAGWAGRLEKAGVT
;
A
#
# COMPACT_ATOMS: atom_id res chain seq x y z
N MET A 1 8.31 -23.78 3.40
CA MET A 1 8.12 -23.16 4.72
C MET A 1 6.95 -22.18 4.61
N ALA A 2 6.10 -22.02 5.62
CA ALA A 2 4.97 -21.09 5.53
C ALA A 2 5.43 -19.65 5.84
N LEU A 3 4.96 -18.68 5.06
CA LEU A 3 5.21 -17.26 5.28
C LEU A 3 4.02 -16.63 5.99
N THR A 4 4.28 -15.65 6.85
CA THR A 4 3.24 -14.79 7.41
C THR A 4 3.28 -13.43 6.74
N VAL A 5 2.17 -12.99 6.19
CA VAL A 5 2.06 -11.67 5.55
C VAL A 5 1.11 -10.77 6.33
N VAL A 6 1.44 -9.49 6.38
CA VAL A 6 0.54 -8.42 6.79
C VAL A 6 0.03 -7.76 5.52
N TYR A 7 -1.29 -7.63 5.37
CA TYR A 7 -1.88 -7.05 4.18
C TYR A 7 -2.96 -6.01 4.50
N ALA A 8 -3.12 -5.04 3.60
CA ALA A 8 -4.20 -4.05 3.64
C ALA A 8 -5.52 -4.70 3.21
N ALA A 9 -6.49 -4.77 4.12
CA ALA A 9 -7.73 -5.51 3.89
C ALA A 9 -8.54 -4.93 2.72
N ASP A 10 -8.54 -3.61 2.55
CA ASP A 10 -9.31 -2.90 1.52
C ASP A 10 -8.81 -3.10 0.10
N THR A 11 -7.51 -3.38 -0.08
CA THR A 11 -6.85 -3.46 -1.39
C THR A 11 -6.12 -4.78 -1.61
N GLY A 12 -6.08 -5.65 -0.61
CA GLY A 12 -5.37 -6.94 -0.61
C GLY A 12 -3.85 -6.84 -0.56
N HIS A 13 -3.25 -5.65 -0.62
CA HIS A 13 -1.79 -5.52 -0.80
C HIS A 13 -1.01 -6.05 0.40
N VAL A 14 0.02 -6.84 0.15
CA VAL A 14 0.99 -7.19 1.18
C VAL A 14 1.84 -5.96 1.49
N VAL A 15 1.88 -5.57 2.76
CA VAL A 15 2.64 -4.40 3.24
C VAL A 15 3.84 -4.81 4.11
N GLY A 16 3.93 -6.09 4.44
CA GLY A 16 5.12 -6.71 4.98
C GLY A 16 4.98 -8.22 5.11
N ALA A 17 6.10 -8.91 5.24
CA ALA A 17 6.15 -10.35 5.33
C ALA A 17 7.21 -10.78 6.35
N LEU A 18 6.94 -11.90 7.03
CA LEU A 18 7.80 -12.50 8.03
C LEU A 18 8.04 -13.97 7.67
N ALA A 19 9.31 -14.31 7.47
CA ALA A 19 9.79 -15.68 7.43
C ALA A 19 10.12 -16.12 8.86
N LEU A 20 9.18 -16.79 9.51
CA LEU A 20 9.35 -17.24 10.89
C LEU A 20 10.10 -18.57 10.92
N THR A 21 11.14 -18.63 11.75
CA THR A 21 11.81 -19.88 12.10
C THR A 21 11.40 -20.26 13.52
N GLY A 22 10.66 -21.36 13.66
CA GLY A 22 10.33 -21.98 14.95
C GLY A 22 9.18 -21.37 15.77
N ALA A 23 8.88 -20.07 15.67
CA ALA A 23 7.75 -19.44 16.35
C ALA A 23 6.51 -19.33 15.46
N ALA A 24 5.32 -19.46 16.04
CA ALA A 24 4.07 -19.24 15.33
C ALA A 24 3.88 -17.75 14.99
N ALA A 25 3.22 -17.49 13.87
CA ALA A 25 2.80 -16.17 13.44
C ALA A 25 1.95 -15.47 14.49
N PRO A 26 2.19 -14.19 14.80
CA PRO A 26 1.22 -13.38 15.51
C PRO A 26 -0.10 -13.37 14.72
N VAL A 27 -1.20 -13.65 15.42
CA VAL A 27 -2.55 -13.64 14.82
C VAL A 27 -3.11 -12.24 14.65
N ASP A 28 -2.55 -11.27 15.38
CA ASP A 28 -2.99 -9.87 15.39
C ASP A 28 -2.03 -9.02 14.58
N ALA A 29 -2.58 -8.29 13.59
CA ALA A 29 -1.83 -7.33 12.80
C ALA A 29 -1.19 -6.27 13.71
N ALA A 30 -1.88 -5.78 14.75
CA ALA A 30 -1.36 -4.73 15.64
C ALA A 30 -0.03 -5.09 16.30
N ALA A 31 0.22 -6.38 16.55
CA ALA A 31 1.49 -6.88 17.07
C ALA A 31 2.65 -6.78 16.03
N LEU A 32 2.31 -6.65 14.75
CA LEU A 32 3.22 -6.58 13.61
C LEU A 32 3.38 -5.14 13.05
N VAL A 33 2.34 -4.29 13.11
CA VAL A 33 2.33 -2.96 12.44
C VAL A 33 2.93 -1.79 13.23
N GLY A 34 3.48 -2.02 14.43
CA GLY A 34 4.04 -0.96 15.26
C GLY A 34 5.34 -0.34 14.70
N ARG A 35 6.30 -0.04 15.58
CA ARG A 35 7.65 0.41 15.18
C ARG A 35 8.37 -0.53 14.18
N ALA A 36 7.85 -1.75 14.00
CA ALA A 36 8.39 -2.81 13.18
C ALA A 36 7.93 -2.80 11.71
N LEU A 37 6.84 -2.09 11.35
CA LEU A 37 6.39 -1.94 9.95
C LEU A 37 6.36 -0.48 9.45
N PRO A 38 7.47 0.28 9.57
CA PRO A 38 7.50 1.67 9.19
C PRO A 38 7.75 1.79 7.68
N LEU A 39 6.69 1.94 6.90
CA LEU A 39 6.81 2.42 5.53
C LEU A 39 7.40 3.83 5.61
N ARG A 40 8.62 3.98 5.12
CA ARG A 40 9.43 5.20 5.24
C ARG A 40 9.84 5.69 3.87
N VAL A 41 9.73 7.01 3.68
CA VAL A 41 10.23 7.67 2.48
C VAL A 41 11.21 8.76 2.88
N ALA A 42 12.43 8.68 2.38
CA ALA A 42 13.41 9.75 2.54
C ALA A 42 12.96 10.99 1.73
N LEU A 43 12.72 12.11 2.41
CA LEU A 43 12.31 13.36 1.76
C LEU A 43 13.52 14.21 1.32
N GLY A 44 14.70 13.92 1.88
CA GLY A 44 15.93 14.70 1.68
C GLY A 44 16.19 15.65 2.85
N GLY A 45 17.40 16.19 2.94
CA GLY A 45 17.80 17.07 4.05
C GLY A 45 17.72 16.41 5.44
N GLY A 46 17.89 15.08 5.50
CA GLY A 46 17.75 14.29 6.73
C GLY A 46 16.31 14.00 7.17
N ARG A 47 15.30 14.49 6.43
CA ARG A 47 13.88 14.28 6.73
C ARG A 47 13.40 12.94 6.18
N THR A 48 12.51 12.28 6.94
CA THR A 48 11.88 11.00 6.56
C THR A 48 10.40 11.06 6.89
N ALA A 49 9.54 10.83 5.89
CA ALA A 49 8.12 10.62 6.12
C ALA A 49 7.90 9.21 6.66
N ILE A 50 7.09 9.08 7.70
CA ILE A 50 6.59 7.81 8.21
C ILE A 50 5.15 7.70 7.75
N LEU A 51 4.80 6.61 7.08
CA LEU A 51 3.45 6.37 6.56
C LEU A 51 2.78 5.26 7.39
N PRO A 52 2.15 5.60 8.52
CA PRO A 52 1.51 4.63 9.40
C PRO A 52 0.25 4.04 8.75
N LEU A 53 0.22 2.72 8.61
CA LEU A 53 -1.00 2.00 8.28
C LEU A 53 -1.78 1.67 9.56
N ASN A 54 -3.08 1.91 9.56
CA ASN A 54 -3.92 1.64 10.72
C ASN A 54 -4.07 0.13 10.92
N ALA A 55 -3.78 -0.37 12.13
CA ALA A 55 -3.90 -1.80 12.43
C ALA A 55 -5.32 -2.34 12.23
N GLY A 56 -6.36 -1.51 12.39
CA GLY A 56 -7.75 -1.91 12.12
C GLY A 56 -8.08 -2.09 10.63
N GLU A 57 -7.21 -1.61 9.74
CA GLU A 57 -7.33 -1.74 8.27
C GLU A 57 -6.40 -2.84 7.73
N LEU A 58 -5.69 -3.52 8.63
CA LEU A 58 -4.72 -4.55 8.30
C LEU A 58 -5.18 -5.91 8.80
N ALA A 59 -4.76 -6.94 8.07
CA ALA A 59 -5.01 -8.33 8.40
C ALA A 59 -3.74 -9.16 8.21
N VAL A 60 -3.75 -10.38 8.76
CA VAL A 60 -2.63 -11.32 8.71
C VAL A 60 -3.09 -12.58 8.00
N ALA A 61 -2.25 -13.10 7.11
CA ALA A 61 -2.46 -14.40 6.47
C ALA A 61 -1.20 -15.26 6.57
N THR A 62 -1.41 -16.57 6.73
CA THR A 62 -0.37 -17.57 6.50
C THR A 62 -0.49 -18.03 5.06
N VAL A 63 0.60 -17.94 4.31
CA VAL A 63 0.67 -18.22 2.89
C VAL A 63 1.78 -19.21 2.60
N ASP A 64 1.72 -19.82 1.42
CA ASP A 64 2.79 -20.67 0.90
C ASP A 64 4.07 -19.84 0.70
N GLU A 65 5.18 -20.53 0.50
CA GLU A 65 6.48 -19.87 0.34
C GLU A 65 6.53 -19.06 -0.96
N GLU A 66 6.84 -17.78 -0.84
CA GLU A 66 7.00 -16.82 -1.93
C GLU A 66 8.20 -15.91 -1.59
N PRO A 67 9.43 -16.28 -1.95
CA PRO A 67 10.64 -15.57 -1.50
C PRO A 67 10.68 -14.09 -1.90
N GLU A 68 10.07 -13.73 -3.04
CA GLU A 68 10.10 -12.37 -3.56
C GLU A 68 9.32 -11.38 -2.69
N VAL A 69 8.32 -11.84 -1.93
CA VAL A 69 7.51 -10.98 -1.05
C VAL A 69 8.33 -10.37 0.10
N LEU A 70 9.46 -10.98 0.47
CA LEU A 70 10.38 -10.45 1.48
C LEU A 70 11.20 -9.27 0.94
N THR A 71 11.33 -9.16 -0.38
CA THR A 71 12.11 -8.10 -1.05
C THR A 71 11.20 -6.99 -1.54
N ASP A 72 10.07 -7.33 -2.15
CA ASP A 72 9.09 -6.37 -2.68
C ASP A 72 7.67 -6.77 -2.30
N PRO A 73 7.26 -6.55 -1.04
CA PRO A 73 5.93 -6.95 -0.56
C PRO A 73 4.80 -6.26 -1.35
N LEU A 74 5.01 -5.02 -1.78
CA LEU A 74 3.99 -4.22 -2.47
C LEU A 74 3.66 -4.76 -3.88
N ALA A 75 4.49 -5.64 -4.44
CA ALA A 75 4.21 -6.34 -5.69
C ALA A 75 3.23 -7.52 -5.54
N PHE A 76 2.78 -7.83 -4.31
CA PHE A 76 1.92 -8.97 -4.02
C PHE A 76 0.62 -8.57 -3.32
N ALA A 77 -0.40 -9.41 -3.48
CA ALA A 77 -1.65 -9.32 -2.76
C ALA A 77 -2.11 -10.67 -2.21
N VAL A 78 -2.89 -10.59 -1.14
CA VAL A 78 -3.72 -11.68 -0.65
C VAL A 78 -5.07 -11.60 -1.36
N GLU A 79 -5.42 -12.67 -2.06
CA GLU A 79 -6.78 -12.87 -2.58
C GLU A 79 -7.64 -13.58 -1.54
N LEU A 80 -8.89 -13.14 -1.40
CA LEU A 80 -9.86 -13.80 -0.54
C LEU A 80 -10.72 -14.79 -1.36
N THR A 81 -11.15 -15.88 -0.73
CA THR A 81 -12.18 -16.77 -1.26
C THR A 81 -13.56 -16.10 -1.18
N ALA A 82 -14.58 -16.73 -1.76
CA ALA A 82 -15.95 -16.22 -1.68
C ALA A 82 -16.46 -16.14 -0.23
N GLU A 83 -15.90 -16.97 0.66
CA GLU A 83 -16.20 -17.02 2.09
C GLU A 83 -15.38 -16.01 2.91
N GLY A 84 -14.53 -15.20 2.26
CA GLY A 84 -13.70 -14.18 2.91
C GLY A 84 -12.41 -14.72 3.54
N ALA A 85 -12.05 -15.99 3.31
CA ALA A 85 -10.80 -16.56 3.81
C ALA A 85 -9.63 -16.22 2.87
N PRO A 86 -8.42 -15.93 3.39
CA PRO A 86 -7.26 -15.71 2.54
C PRO A 86 -6.85 -17.00 1.81
N ARG A 87 -6.54 -16.88 0.53
CA ARG A 87 -5.96 -17.98 -0.25
C ARG A 87 -4.52 -18.25 0.21
N PRO A 88 -4.06 -19.51 0.16
CA PRO A 88 -2.68 -19.85 0.53
C PRO A 88 -1.63 -19.25 -0.41
N ALA A 89 -1.95 -19.11 -1.70
CA ALA A 89 -1.02 -18.52 -2.67
C ALA A 89 -1.21 -17.00 -2.76
N LEU A 90 -0.09 -16.27 -2.80
CA LEU A 90 -0.09 -14.84 -3.09
C LEU A 90 -0.34 -14.58 -4.58
N LEU A 91 -1.08 -13.51 -4.87
CA LEU A 91 -1.25 -12.99 -6.21
C LEU A 91 -0.13 -11.99 -6.50
N ARG A 92 0.63 -12.19 -7.58
CA ARG A 92 1.52 -11.14 -8.10
C ARG A 92 0.70 -10.08 -8.82
N LEU A 93 0.86 -8.84 -8.40
CA LEU A 93 0.12 -7.70 -8.92
C LEU A 93 0.72 -7.19 -10.22
N ALA A 94 -0.12 -6.57 -11.05
CA ALA A 94 0.35 -5.94 -12.28
C ALA A 94 1.31 -4.80 -11.97
N GLU A 95 2.45 -4.74 -12.67
CA GLU A 95 3.39 -3.63 -12.51
C GLU A 95 2.72 -2.28 -12.77
N TRP A 96 3.04 -1.31 -11.91
CA TRP A 96 2.49 0.02 -12.04
C TRP A 96 3.36 0.88 -12.95
N GLY A 97 2.96 0.97 -14.23
CA GLY A 97 3.60 1.85 -15.22
C GLY A 97 3.01 3.26 -15.35
N GLY A 98 1.94 3.58 -14.62
CA GLY A 98 1.34 4.91 -14.57
C GLY A 98 2.00 5.88 -13.57
N GLY A 99 1.32 6.98 -13.25
CA GLY A 99 1.87 8.09 -12.47
C GLY A 99 1.12 8.38 -11.18
N VAL A 100 1.84 8.96 -10.23
CA VAL A 100 1.29 9.55 -9.02
C VAL A 100 1.73 11.02 -9.03
N ALA A 101 0.76 11.94 -9.06
CA ALA A 101 1.01 13.37 -9.18
C ALA A 101 0.36 14.11 -8.02
N LEU A 102 1.14 14.96 -7.35
CA LEU A 102 0.71 15.71 -6.18
C LEU A 102 0.58 17.19 -6.53
N ALA A 103 -0.61 17.74 -6.34
CA ALA A 103 -0.90 19.16 -6.55
C ALA A 103 -1.44 19.77 -5.25
N ALA A 104 -1.50 21.10 -5.20
CA ALA A 104 -1.98 21.82 -4.00
C ALA A 104 -3.41 21.43 -3.58
N ASP A 105 -4.22 20.90 -4.50
CA ASP A 105 -5.63 20.55 -4.30
C ASP A 105 -5.93 19.05 -4.41
N GLY A 106 -4.92 18.19 -4.63
CA GLY A 106 -5.17 16.76 -4.68
C GLY A 106 -4.00 15.86 -5.07
N LEU A 107 -4.22 14.57 -4.85
CA LEU A 107 -3.39 13.48 -5.34
C LEU A 107 -4.07 12.86 -6.56
N THR A 108 -3.42 12.92 -7.72
CA THR A 108 -3.87 12.21 -8.92
C THR A 108 -3.13 10.89 -9.02
N VAL A 109 -3.89 9.80 -9.10
CA VAL A 109 -3.40 8.44 -9.25
C VAL A 109 -3.77 7.97 -10.64
N THR A 110 -2.79 7.47 -11.41
CA THR A 110 -3.00 6.97 -12.77
C THR A 110 -2.38 5.58 -12.91
N VAL A 111 -3.16 4.61 -13.38
CA VAL A 111 -2.71 3.27 -13.73
C VAL A 111 -2.44 3.17 -15.24
N ARG A 112 -1.69 2.16 -15.67
CA ARG A 112 -1.28 2.01 -17.08
C ARG A 112 -2.44 1.67 -18.02
N VAL A 113 -3.38 0.86 -17.55
CA VAL A 113 -4.51 0.35 -18.32
C VAL A 113 -5.77 0.66 -17.55
N ALA A 114 -6.82 1.07 -18.27
CA ALA A 114 -8.12 1.34 -17.67
C ALA A 114 -8.61 0.15 -16.83
N ALA A 115 -9.16 0.44 -15.65
CA ALA A 115 -9.59 -0.58 -14.73
C ALA A 115 -10.79 -1.34 -15.31
N ALA A 116 -10.67 -2.67 -15.43
CA ALA A 116 -11.75 -3.50 -15.97
C ALA A 116 -12.99 -3.48 -15.06
N ARG A 117 -12.78 -3.30 -13.76
CA ARG A 117 -13.78 -3.12 -12.70
C ARG A 117 -13.37 -1.92 -11.85
N PRO A 118 -14.28 -1.34 -11.05
CA PRO A 118 -13.89 -0.28 -10.15
C PRO A 118 -12.78 -0.77 -9.20
N ALA A 119 -11.70 -0.01 -9.09
CA ALA A 119 -10.50 -0.39 -8.35
C ALA A 119 -10.31 0.54 -7.14
N ARG A 120 -10.39 -0.04 -5.94
CA ARG A 120 -10.18 0.70 -4.69
C ARG A 120 -8.78 1.29 -4.63
N VAL A 121 -8.71 2.53 -4.17
CA VAL A 121 -7.47 3.27 -3.95
C VAL A 121 -7.38 3.69 -2.49
N VAL A 122 -6.28 3.33 -1.85
CA VAL A 122 -5.89 3.88 -0.54
C VAL A 122 -4.55 4.57 -0.73
N ALA A 123 -4.45 5.81 -0.25
CA ALA A 123 -3.21 6.57 -0.32
C ALA A 123 -2.90 7.25 1.00
N LEU A 124 -1.62 7.29 1.37
CA LEU A 124 -1.13 8.07 2.50
C LEU A 124 -0.18 9.14 1.97
N VAL A 125 -0.38 10.39 2.40
CA VAL A 125 0.49 11.52 2.07
C VAL A 125 1.02 12.12 3.37
N SER A 126 2.35 12.15 3.54
CA SER A 126 2.98 12.66 4.77
C SER A 126 4.13 13.60 4.50
N ASP A 127 4.21 14.69 5.28
CA ASP A 127 5.29 15.67 5.26
C ASP A 127 6.27 15.53 6.43
N ASP A 128 6.30 14.38 7.12
CA ASP A 128 7.02 14.06 8.37
C ASP A 128 6.38 14.52 9.69
N GLN A 129 5.48 15.51 9.67
CA GLN A 129 4.73 15.95 10.86
C GLN A 129 3.29 15.45 10.84
N ASP A 130 2.66 15.50 9.67
CA ASP A 130 1.29 15.08 9.45
C ASP A 130 1.23 13.89 8.49
N THR A 131 0.21 13.05 8.62
CA THR A 131 -0.10 12.01 7.64
C THR A 131 -1.58 12.05 7.33
N ARG A 132 -1.89 12.13 6.04
CA ARG A 132 -3.26 12.16 5.53
C ARG A 132 -3.56 10.87 4.83
N VAL A 133 -4.60 10.19 5.31
CA VAL A 133 -5.15 8.99 4.70
C VAL A 133 -6.25 9.42 3.73
N LEU A 134 -6.12 8.98 2.49
CA LEU A 134 -7.05 9.26 1.40
C LEU A 134 -7.60 7.92 0.89
N ALA A 135 -8.91 7.89 0.66
CA ALA A 135 -9.57 6.74 0.07
C ALA A 135 -10.39 7.19 -1.14
N GLY A 136 -10.43 6.34 -2.16
CA GLY A 136 -11.24 6.55 -3.34
C GLY A 136 -11.24 5.33 -4.24
N GLU A 137 -11.58 5.55 -5.50
CA GLU A 137 -11.73 4.46 -6.46
C GLU A 137 -11.40 4.98 -7.86
N ILE A 138 -10.70 4.17 -8.65
CA ILE A 138 -10.63 4.35 -10.10
C ILE A 138 -11.88 3.70 -10.69
N PRO A 139 -12.81 4.47 -11.28
CA PRO A 139 -14.03 3.89 -11.84
C PRO A 139 -13.72 2.89 -12.96
N ALA A 140 -14.64 1.96 -13.20
CA ALA A 140 -14.53 1.05 -14.33
C ALA A 140 -14.35 1.84 -15.64
N GLN A 141 -13.51 1.31 -16.53
CA GLN A 141 -13.15 1.91 -17.82
C GLN A 141 -12.40 3.25 -17.71
N GLN A 142 -11.98 3.65 -16.52
CA GLN A 142 -11.09 4.81 -16.32
C GLN A 142 -9.69 4.33 -15.90
N ASP A 143 -8.69 5.17 -16.14
CA ASP A 143 -7.30 4.92 -15.81
C ASP A 143 -6.80 5.76 -14.63
N ARG A 144 -7.65 6.63 -14.07
CA ARG A 144 -7.23 7.62 -13.07
C ARG A 144 -8.32 7.99 -12.07
N VAL A 145 -7.88 8.50 -10.92
CA VAL A 145 -8.71 9.17 -9.92
C VAL A 145 -7.96 10.36 -9.32
N LYS A 146 -8.67 11.41 -8.95
CA LYS A 146 -8.15 12.52 -8.13
C LYS A 146 -8.72 12.41 -6.73
N LEU A 147 -7.86 12.22 -5.73
CA LEU A 147 -8.21 12.21 -4.32
C LEU A 147 -7.99 13.62 -3.74
N PRO A 148 -9.01 14.25 -3.15
CA PRO A 148 -8.91 15.62 -2.66
C PRO A 148 -8.00 15.69 -1.43
N VAL A 149 -7.02 16.60 -1.46
CA VAL A 149 -6.14 16.89 -0.31
C VAL A 149 -5.53 18.29 -0.47
N THR A 150 -5.48 19.08 0.60
CA THR A 150 -5.01 20.48 0.52
C THR A 150 -3.58 20.64 0.98
N LEU A 151 -2.63 20.77 0.06
CA LEU A 151 -1.20 20.74 0.36
C LEU A 151 -0.54 22.09 0.12
N ALA A 152 0.54 22.37 0.85
CA ALA A 152 1.30 23.60 0.65
C ALA A 152 2.08 23.53 -0.68
N PRO A 153 1.96 24.52 -1.58
CA PRO A 153 2.75 24.55 -2.81
C PRO A 153 4.26 24.47 -2.55
N GLY A 154 4.99 23.73 -3.39
CA GLY A 154 6.45 23.58 -3.27
C GLY A 154 6.93 22.68 -2.12
N SER A 155 6.03 22.10 -1.33
CA SER A 155 6.38 21.13 -0.29
C SER A 155 6.63 19.74 -0.88
N THR A 156 7.30 18.90 -0.10
CA THR A 156 7.69 17.53 -0.48
C THR A 156 7.08 16.55 0.52
N HIS A 157 6.49 15.47 0.01
CA HIS A 157 5.82 14.46 0.79
C HIS A 157 6.31 13.06 0.46
N GLY A 158 6.22 12.16 1.44
CA GLY A 158 6.21 10.73 1.20
C GLY A 158 4.79 10.32 0.83
N VAL A 159 4.66 9.49 -0.20
CA VAL A 159 3.38 9.02 -0.71
C VAL A 159 3.41 7.50 -0.80
N LEU A 160 2.45 6.85 -0.15
CA LEU A 160 2.10 5.45 -0.37
C LEU A 160 0.80 5.44 -1.16
N VAL A 161 0.72 4.65 -2.23
CA VAL A 161 -0.52 4.42 -2.98
C VAL A 161 -0.71 2.93 -3.22
N LEU A 162 -1.87 2.43 -2.83
CA LEU A 162 -2.31 1.05 -3.02
C LEU A 162 -3.55 1.08 -3.92
N VAL A 163 -3.47 0.46 -5.09
CA VAL A 163 -4.60 0.37 -6.03
C VAL A 163 -4.90 -1.09 -6.27
N ALA A 164 -6.07 -1.55 -5.85
CA ALA A 164 -6.45 -2.97 -5.93
C ALA A 164 -6.21 -3.53 -7.34
N GLY A 165 -5.33 -4.52 -7.47
CA GLY A 165 -4.94 -5.15 -8.74
C GLY A 165 -3.62 -4.67 -9.37
N TRP A 166 -2.99 -3.63 -8.83
CA TRP A 166 -1.68 -3.12 -9.27
C TRP A 166 -0.69 -3.06 -8.12
N ALA A 167 0.60 -3.24 -8.40
CA ALA A 167 1.65 -3.21 -7.40
C ALA A 167 1.68 -1.86 -6.67
N GLY A 168 1.71 -1.87 -5.33
CA GLY A 168 1.73 -0.65 -4.53
C GLY A 168 2.94 0.24 -4.81
N ARG A 169 2.77 1.56 -4.68
CA ARG A 169 3.86 2.53 -4.89
C ARG A 169 4.19 3.26 -3.60
N LEU A 170 5.48 3.33 -3.29
CA LEU A 170 6.03 4.10 -2.20
C LEU A 170 7.07 5.06 -2.76
N GLU A 171 6.80 6.35 -2.76
CA GLU A 171 7.67 7.33 -3.40
C GLU A 171 7.68 8.70 -2.71
N LYS A 172 8.66 9.52 -3.10
CA LYS A 172 8.76 10.93 -2.74
C LYS A 172 8.11 11.75 -3.86
N ALA A 173 7.16 12.62 -3.52
CA ALA A 173 6.48 13.50 -4.46
C ALA A 173 6.54 14.98 -4.02
N GLY A 174 6.77 15.88 -4.97
CA GLY A 174 6.70 17.32 -4.77
C GLY A 174 5.33 17.86 -5.17
N VAL A 175 4.83 18.84 -4.43
CA VAL A 175 3.59 19.55 -4.78
C VAL A 175 3.88 20.53 -5.91
N THR A 176 3.30 20.27 -7.08
CA THR A 176 3.34 21.16 -8.26
C THR A 176 2.25 22.21 -8.24
#